data_AF-A0A963VQZ4-F1
#
_entry.id   AF-A0A963VQZ4-F1
#
_cell.length_a   1.000
_cell.length_b   1.000
_cell.length_c   1.000
_cell.angle_alpha   90.00
_cell.angle_beta   90.00
_cell.angle_gamma   90.00
#
_symmetry.space_group_name_H-M   'P 1'
#
loop_
_entity.id
_entity.type
_entity.pdbx_description
1 polymer ?
#
loop_
_entity_poly.entity_id
_entity_poly.type
_entity_poly.pdbx_seq_one_letter_code
_entity_poly.pdbx_strand_id
1 'polypeptide(L)'
;MTGSAPYRSTPVFDQDTLPAALRRRHNTKAGVWGLIRVLEGQLTLTYLDPPSEVILTPGNPGLVEPQQPHFVTPDGPMKMQVDFYDHPPG
;
A
#
# COMPACT_ATOMS: atom_id res chain seq x y z
N MET A 1 -9.25 -1.51 20.65
CA MET A 1 -8.67 -2.79 20.19
C MET A 1 -7.29 -2.45 19.67
N THR A 2 -6.25 -2.94 20.33
CA THR A 2 -4.87 -2.70 19.89
C THR A 2 -4.64 -3.51 18.63
N GLY A 3 -4.76 -2.87 17.46
CA GLY A 3 -4.32 -3.46 16.20
C GLY A 3 -2.85 -3.87 16.30
N SER A 4 -2.47 -4.90 15.57
CA SER A 4 -1.08 -5.33 15.52
C SER A 4 -0.15 -4.18 15.10
N ALA A 5 1.05 -4.13 15.66
CA ALA A 5 2.07 -3.17 15.24
C ALA A 5 2.84 -3.73 14.02
N PRO A 6 3.13 -2.93 13.00
CA PRO A 6 3.95 -3.38 11.88
C PRO A 6 5.37 -3.67 12.34
N TYR A 7 6.01 -4.69 11.77
CA TYR A 7 7.42 -4.97 12.05
C TYR A 7 8.36 -3.99 11.32
N ARG A 8 7.85 -3.34 10.27
CA ARG A 8 8.58 -2.34 9.48
C ARG A 8 7.58 -1.41 8.78
N SER A 9 7.95 -0.14 8.66
CA SER A 9 7.29 0.82 7.77
C SER A 9 8.30 1.44 6.81
N THR A 10 7.85 1.88 5.65
CA THR A 10 8.66 2.71 4.74
C THR A 10 8.82 4.14 5.30
N PRO A 11 9.73 4.96 4.76
CA PRO A 11 9.57 6.41 4.82
C PRO A 11 8.23 6.84 4.21
N VAL A 12 7.82 8.07 4.51
CA VAL A 12 6.70 8.71 3.81
C VAL A 12 7.18 9.09 2.40
N PHE A 13 6.39 8.71 1.40
CA PHE A 13 6.58 9.11 0.01
C PHE A 13 5.53 10.14 -0.37
N ASP A 14 5.92 11.10 -1.19
CA ASP A 14 5.02 11.98 -1.93
C ASP A 14 4.98 11.59 -3.42
N GLN A 15 4.28 12.37 -4.25
CA GLN A 15 4.16 12.11 -5.68
C GLN A 15 5.50 12.07 -6.43
N ASP A 16 6.51 12.80 -5.93
CA ASP A 16 7.80 12.97 -6.59
C ASP A 16 8.84 11.94 -6.10
N THR A 17 8.73 11.55 -4.83
CA THR A 17 9.64 10.61 -4.17
C THR A 17 9.16 9.16 -4.21
N LEU A 18 7.92 8.90 -4.63
CA LEU A 18 7.39 7.53 -4.76
C LEU A 18 8.25 6.69 -5.72
N PRO A 19 8.90 5.61 -5.24
CA PRO A 19 9.76 4.78 -6.07
C PRO A 19 9.03 4.21 -7.27
N ALA A 20 9.67 4.25 -8.44
CA ALA A 20 9.10 3.70 -9.69
C ALA A 20 8.71 2.21 -9.58
N ALA A 21 9.36 1.46 -8.69
CA ALA A 21 9.03 0.06 -8.43
C ALA A 21 7.62 -0.12 -7.86
N LEU A 22 7.14 0.80 -7.01
CA LEU A 22 5.79 0.73 -6.42
C LEU A 22 4.70 1.12 -7.43
N ARG A 23 5.07 1.85 -8.49
CA ARG A 23 4.20 2.27 -9.61
C ARG A 23 4.11 1.23 -10.73
N ARG A 24 4.75 0.08 -10.58
CA ARG A 24 4.76 -1.02 -11.55
C ARG A 24 4.34 -2.30 -10.84
N ARG A 25 3.91 -3.30 -11.62
CA ARG A 25 3.57 -4.64 -11.09
C ARG A 25 4.66 -5.14 -10.15
N HIS A 26 4.29 -5.38 -8.90
CA HIS A 26 5.11 -6.02 -7.89
C HIS A 26 4.22 -6.77 -6.90
N ASN A 27 4.82 -7.45 -5.95
CA ASN A 27 4.13 -8.09 -4.84
C ASN A 27 5.04 -8.19 -3.61
N THR A 28 4.43 -8.45 -2.46
CA THR A 28 5.15 -8.82 -1.24
C THR A 28 5.61 -10.28 -1.29
N LYS A 29 6.53 -10.65 -0.40
CA LYS A 29 6.98 -12.04 -0.23
C LYS A 29 5.87 -12.88 0.41
N ALA A 30 5.99 -14.21 0.33
CA ALA A 30 5.14 -15.13 1.09
C ALA A 30 5.17 -14.79 2.59
N GLY A 31 4.01 -14.84 3.24
CA GLY A 31 3.84 -14.46 4.65
C GLY A 31 3.91 -12.96 4.95
N VAL A 32 4.15 -12.09 3.96
CA VAL A 32 4.25 -10.64 4.19
C VAL A 32 3.00 -9.92 3.69
N TRP A 33 2.30 -9.29 4.61
CA TRP A 33 1.18 -8.39 4.32
C TRP A 33 1.68 -6.95 4.21
N GLY A 34 1.07 -6.18 3.31
CA GLY A 34 1.31 -4.75 3.20
C GLY A 34 0.02 -3.96 3.48
N LEU A 35 0.12 -2.90 4.28
CA LEU A 35 -0.96 -1.95 4.47
C LEU A 35 -0.51 -0.58 3.94
N ILE A 36 -1.10 -0.16 2.83
CA ILE A 36 -0.82 1.11 2.17
C ILE A 36 -1.70 2.18 2.81
N ARG A 37 -1.07 3.08 3.57
CA ARG A 37 -1.74 4.20 4.22
C ARG A 37 -1.48 5.47 3.43
N VAL A 38 -2.56 6.15 3.04
CA VAL A 38 -2.47 7.53 2.57
C VAL A 38 -2.54 8.44 3.80
N LEU A 39 -1.71 9.46 3.85
CA LEU A 39 -1.67 10.46 4.94
C LEU A 39 -2.32 11.76 4.46
N GLU A 40 -2.11 12.13 3.20
CA GLU A 40 -2.69 13.29 2.53
C GLU A 40 -2.98 12.96 1.05
N GLY A 41 -4.01 13.57 0.47
CA GLY A 41 -4.38 13.34 -0.93
C GLY A 41 -5.02 11.98 -1.18
N GLN A 42 -4.78 11.41 -2.36
CA GLN A 42 -5.29 10.10 -2.75
C GLN A 42 -4.40 9.41 -3.80
N LEU A 43 -4.58 8.11 -3.95
CA LEU A 43 -3.99 7.32 -5.03
C LEU A 43 -4.89 6.14 -5.38
N THR A 44 -4.70 5.56 -6.57
CA THR A 44 -5.37 4.31 -6.96
C THR A 44 -4.45 3.13 -6.68
N LEU A 45 -4.96 2.12 -5.97
CA LEU A 45 -4.36 0.80 -5.85
C LEU A 45 -5.02 -0.14 -6.86
N THR A 46 -4.24 -0.71 -7.76
CA THR A 46 -4.70 -1.68 -8.75
C THR A 46 -4.21 -3.08 -8.37
N TYR A 47 -5.15 -4.00 -8.15
CA TYR A 47 -4.89 -5.43 -8.02
C TYR A 47 -4.96 -6.09 -9.41
N LEU A 48 -4.12 -7.08 -9.65
CA LEU A 48 -4.02 -7.74 -10.95
C LEU A 48 -4.64 -9.13 -10.99
N ASP A 49 -4.89 -9.75 -9.84
CA ASP A 49 -5.43 -11.11 -9.74
C ASP A 49 -6.21 -11.31 -8.42
N PRO A 50 -7.56 -11.30 -8.45
CA PRO A 50 -8.38 -10.87 -9.59
C PRO A 50 -8.22 -9.37 -9.86
N PRO A 51 -8.39 -8.91 -11.13
CA PRO A 51 -8.28 -7.49 -11.46
C PRO A 51 -9.34 -6.64 -10.76
N SER A 52 -8.90 -5.62 -10.03
CA SER A 52 -9.78 -4.62 -9.41
C SER A 52 -9.01 -3.36 -9.05
N GLU A 53 -9.72 -2.25 -8.82
CA GLU A 53 -9.12 -0.97 -8.43
C GLU A 53 -9.83 -0.38 -7.22
N VAL A 54 -9.06 0.26 -6.35
CA VAL A 54 -9.57 0.93 -5.15
C VAL A 54 -8.87 2.28 -5.00
N ILE A 55 -9.65 3.34 -4.77
CA ILE A 55 -9.10 4.66 -4.41
C ILE A 55 -8.78 4.66 -2.92
N LEU A 56 -7.51 4.89 -2.60
CA LEU A 56 -7.03 5.02 -1.24
C LEU A 56 -7.02 6.49 -0.82
N THR A 57 -7.48 6.75 0.40
CA THR A 57 -7.52 8.08 1.05
C THR A 57 -7.08 7.93 2.50
N PRO A 58 -6.90 9.01 3.28
CA PRO A 58 -6.51 8.89 4.69
C PRO A 58 -7.45 8.05 5.56
N GLY A 59 -8.73 7.92 5.17
CA GLY A 59 -9.71 7.08 5.85
C GLY A 59 -9.90 5.69 5.23
N ASN A 60 -9.24 5.38 4.11
CA ASN A 60 -9.42 4.14 3.36
C ASN A 60 -8.06 3.54 2.96
N PRO A 61 -7.34 2.86 3.88
CA PRO A 61 -6.07 2.23 3.56
C PRO A 61 -6.27 0.98 2.69
N GLY A 62 -5.26 0.66 1.87
CA GLY A 62 -5.28 -0.51 1.00
C GLY A 62 -4.52 -1.69 1.61
N LEU A 63 -5.15 -2.85 1.72
CA LEU A 63 -4.52 -4.08 2.21
C LEU A 63 -4.06 -4.94 1.04
N VAL A 64 -2.78 -5.32 1.01
CA VAL A 64 -2.24 -6.26 0.03
C VAL A 64 -1.83 -7.56 0.71
N GLU A 65 -2.37 -8.67 0.21
CA GLU A 65 -2.10 -10.00 0.74
C GLU A 65 -0.70 -10.50 0.32
N PRO A 66 -0.14 -11.51 1.00
CA PRO A 66 1.11 -12.13 0.58
C PRO A 66 1.08 -12.57 -0.88
N GLN A 67 2.10 -12.15 -1.62
CA GLN A 67 2.29 -12.49 -3.05
C GLN A 67 1.21 -11.95 -4.00
N GLN A 68 0.22 -11.18 -3.51
CA GLN A 68 -0.82 -10.59 -4.34
C GLN A 68 -0.24 -9.51 -5.27
N PRO A 69 -0.31 -9.68 -6.60
CA PRO A 69 0.27 -8.71 -7.53
C PRO A 69 -0.54 -7.42 -7.60
N HIS A 70 0.13 -6.28 -7.41
CA HIS A 70 -0.49 -4.96 -7.40
C HIS A 70 0.49 -3.86 -7.83
N PHE A 71 -0.02 -2.64 -7.95
CA PHE A 71 0.75 -1.40 -8.05
C PHE A 71 -0.10 -0.18 -7.64
N VAL A 72 0.54 0.96 -7.38
CA VAL A 72 -0.15 2.22 -7.05
C VAL A 72 0.08 3.30 -8.10
N THR A 73 -0.95 4.10 -8.35
CA THR A 73 -0.91 5.27 -9.23
C THR A 73 -1.33 6.51 -8.44
N PRO A 74 -0.40 7.46 -8.17
CA PRO A 74 -0.75 8.73 -7.55
C PRO A 74 -1.77 9.49 -8.41
N ASP A 75 -2.74 10.13 -7.76
CA ASP A 75 -3.74 10.99 -8.40
C ASP A 75 -3.58 12.43 -7.89
N GLY A 76 -2.53 13.09 -8.39
CA GLY A 76 -2.10 14.40 -7.92
C GLY A 76 -1.20 14.38 -6.67
N PRO A 77 -1.08 15.51 -5.96
CA PRO A 77 -0.30 15.60 -4.72
C PRO A 77 -0.83 14.64 -3.65
N MET A 78 0.06 13.84 -3.06
CA MET A 78 -0.30 12.88 -2.03
C MET A 78 0.87 12.62 -1.09
N LYS A 79 0.58 12.03 0.06
CA LYS A 79 1.58 11.41 0.94
C LYS A 79 1.13 10.01 1.30
N MET A 80 2.02 9.03 1.22
CA MET A 80 1.73 7.65 1.60
C MET A 80 2.88 6.99 2.38
N GLN A 81 2.54 5.97 3.15
CA GLN A 81 3.46 5.08 3.84
C GLN A 81 2.97 3.65 3.69
N VAL A 82 3.89 2.69 3.59
CA VAL A 82 3.55 1.26 3.59
C VAL A 82 4.04 0.62 4.87
N ASP A 83 3.11 0.02 5.60
CA ASP A 83 3.36 -0.79 6.78
C ASP A 83 3.44 -2.27 6.37
N PHE A 84 4.41 -3.01 6.92
CA PHE A 84 4.59 -4.43 6.66
C PHE A 84 4.35 -5.26 7.92
N TYR A 85 3.61 -6.35 7.75
CA TYR A 85 3.23 -7.28 8.79
C TYR A 85 3.57 -8.72 8.39
N ASP A 86 3.85 -9.56 9.37
CA ASP A 86 4.08 -11.01 9.22
C ASP A 86 2.79 -11.83 9.46
N HIS A 87 1.65 -11.14 9.65
CA HIS A 87 0.30 -11.68 9.79
C HIS A 87 -0.73 -10.62 9.33
N PRO A 88 -2.01 -10.97 9.15
CA PRO A 88 -3.04 -9.99 8.79
C PRO A 88 -3.10 -8.86 9.83
N PRO A 89 -3.02 -7.58 9.43
CA PRO A 89 -3.24 -6.47 10.35
C PRO A 89 -4.71 -6.51 10.80
N GLY A 90 -4.91 -6.64 12.12
CA GLY A 90 -6.24 -6.73 12.74
C GLY A 90 -6.97 -5.40 12.84
#